data_AF-A0A537JC12-F1
#
_entry.id   AF-A0A537JC12-F1
#
_cell.length_a   1.000
_cell.length_b   1.000
_cell.length_c   1.000
_cell.angle_alpha   90.00
_cell.angle_beta   90.00
_cell.angle_gamma   90.00
#
_symmetry.space_group_name_H-M   'P 1'
#
loop_
_entity.id
_entity.type
_entity.pdbx_description
1 polymer ?
#
loop_
_entity_poly.entity_id
_entity_poly.type
_entity_poly.pdbx_seq_one_letter_code
_entity_poly.pdbx_strand_id
1 'polypeptide(L)'
;MRAHYGDVFDSQTWRKFSIDLTKLDYREDVVVMWTYSDKVDLLRGHFKEAFKEFAAASSGAILSKLLREDLILHPDIRKRVDQFRGTCFTKKTVGVHVRYTDYRSRLWTILKKLNTLLKREPDLLIFLSTDNLQIKNMFEASYPGVIFTPHWYSSTPGLAIHENRNCPDPIESGIEALVDLYLLAECDYLVIDTSSSFSYVAKLLTKAPDANIFDVGQRKKPSPYMQRLTTLLMLKLGLYSWGLRVLSRFVRIQRSFNV
;
A
#
# COMPACT_ATOMS: atom_id res chain seq x y z
N MET A 1 30.84 -0.30 -10.52
CA MET A 1 30.33 1.02 -10.07
C MET A 1 29.22 0.75 -9.06
N ARG A 2 29.47 0.97 -7.75
CA ARG A 2 28.52 0.66 -6.67
C ARG A 2 27.53 1.83 -6.54
N ALA A 3 26.26 1.63 -6.87
CA ALA A 3 25.20 2.53 -6.44
C ALA A 3 24.84 2.17 -4.99
N HIS A 4 25.22 3.03 -4.05
CA HIS A 4 24.67 3.02 -2.70
C HIS A 4 23.23 3.55 -2.82
N TYR A 5 22.23 2.69 -2.62
CA TYR A 5 20.83 3.08 -2.49
C TYR A 5 20.60 3.77 -1.12
N GLY A 6 21.23 4.93 -0.96
CA GLY A 6 21.03 5.88 0.12
C GLY A 6 20.75 7.29 -0.42
N ASP A 7 20.45 7.41 -1.71
CA ASP A 7 20.15 8.68 -2.35
C ASP A 7 18.78 9.17 -1.88
N VAL A 8 18.80 9.97 -0.82
CA VAL A 8 17.78 10.99 -0.60
C VAL A 8 17.85 11.91 -1.81
N PHE A 9 17.09 11.61 -2.87
CA PHE A 9 16.91 12.52 -4.00
C PHE A 9 16.40 13.85 -3.43
N ASP A 10 17.26 14.87 -3.42
CA ASP A 10 16.91 16.16 -2.86
C ASP A 10 15.82 16.83 -3.72
N SER A 11 15.02 17.71 -3.09
CA SER A 11 13.90 18.37 -3.75
C SER A 11 14.27 19.20 -4.99
N GLN A 12 15.53 19.66 -5.10
CA GLN A 12 16.01 20.42 -6.25
C GLN A 12 16.30 19.49 -7.42
N THR A 13 16.94 18.35 -7.16
CA THR A 13 17.16 17.30 -8.17
C THR A 13 15.82 16.80 -8.71
N TRP A 14 14.85 16.56 -7.82
CA TRP A 14 13.49 16.14 -8.22
C TRP A 14 12.79 17.14 -9.15
N ARG A 15 12.85 18.44 -8.82
CA ARG A 15 12.29 19.52 -9.64
C ARG A 15 13.02 19.72 -10.97
N LYS A 16 14.34 19.51 -10.99
CA LYS A 16 15.15 19.68 -12.21
C LYS A 16 14.84 18.62 -13.26
N PHE A 17 14.53 17.40 -12.84
CA PHE A 17 14.33 16.25 -13.73
C PHE A 17 12.86 15.85 -13.91
N SER A 18 11.92 16.59 -13.33
CA SER A 18 10.48 16.35 -13.48
C SER A 18 9.82 17.53 -14.16
N ILE A 19 8.81 17.25 -14.98
CA ILE A 19 7.91 18.28 -15.49
C ILE A 19 7.08 18.93 -14.37
N ASP A 20 6.64 20.15 -14.66
CA ASP A 20 5.68 20.91 -13.89
C ASP A 20 4.27 20.61 -14.42
N LEU A 21 3.49 19.85 -13.65
CA LEU A 21 2.13 19.47 -14.01
C LEU A 21 1.13 20.64 -14.03
N THR A 22 1.50 21.84 -13.55
CA THR A 22 0.63 23.02 -13.65
C THR A 22 0.59 23.60 -15.06
N LYS A 23 1.42 23.08 -15.98
CA LYS A 23 1.38 23.36 -17.42
C LYS A 23 1.45 22.05 -18.23
N LEU A 24 0.88 22.05 -19.43
CA LEU A 24 0.83 20.87 -20.31
C LEU A 24 1.35 21.16 -21.73
N ASP A 25 1.74 22.41 -22.00
CA ASP A 25 2.19 22.92 -23.31
C ASP A 25 3.69 22.68 -23.55
N TYR A 26 4.14 21.46 -23.28
CA TYR A 26 5.51 21.04 -23.58
C TYR A 26 5.73 20.91 -25.08
N ARG A 27 6.92 21.29 -25.56
CA ARG A 27 7.28 21.15 -26.98
C ARG A 27 7.78 19.74 -27.31
N GLU A 28 8.20 19.03 -26.27
CA GLU A 28 8.72 17.69 -26.33
C GLU A 28 7.58 16.68 -26.50
N ASP A 29 7.78 15.70 -27.39
CA ASP A 29 6.83 14.61 -27.61
C ASP A 29 6.72 13.67 -26.39
N VAL A 30 7.79 13.62 -25.58
CA VAL A 30 7.87 12.81 -24.35
C VAL A 30 8.32 13.67 -23.20
N VAL A 31 7.54 13.64 -22.13
CA VAL A 31 7.80 14.34 -20.88
C VAL A 31 7.92 13.36 -19.72
N VAL A 32 8.81 13.66 -18.78
CA VAL A 32 9.10 12.77 -17.64
C VAL A 32 8.77 13.48 -16.33
N MET A 33 8.04 12.78 -15.46
CA MET A 33 7.86 13.16 -14.06
C MET A 33 8.37 12.02 -13.18
N TRP A 34 9.32 12.33 -12.30
CA TRP A 34 9.63 11.44 -11.19
C TRP A 34 8.61 11.67 -10.10
N THR A 35 8.00 10.65 -9.51
CA THR A 35 7.12 10.84 -8.36
C THR A 35 6.91 9.53 -7.60
N TYR A 36 6.65 9.65 -6.29
CA TYR A 36 6.24 8.55 -5.41
C TYR A 36 4.75 8.62 -5.01
N SER A 37 4.01 9.58 -5.60
CA SER A 37 2.60 9.84 -5.30
C SER A 37 1.88 10.26 -6.58
N ASP A 38 0.55 10.14 -6.61
CA ASP A 38 -0.25 10.36 -7.83
C ASP A 38 -0.21 11.80 -8.39
N LYS A 39 0.06 12.81 -7.55
CA LYS A 39 0.11 14.24 -7.91
C LYS A 39 -1.12 14.77 -8.66
N VAL A 40 -2.28 14.11 -8.54
CA VAL A 40 -3.52 14.50 -9.25
C VAL A 40 -3.93 15.94 -8.93
N ASP A 41 -3.65 16.41 -7.71
CA ASP A 41 -3.98 17.76 -7.28
C ASP A 41 -3.25 18.86 -8.07
N LEU A 42 -2.07 18.57 -8.64
CA LEU A 42 -1.35 19.52 -9.46
C LEU A 42 -2.00 19.70 -10.85
N LEU A 43 -2.80 18.73 -11.30
CA LEU A 43 -3.50 18.75 -12.58
C LEU A 43 -4.86 19.46 -12.51
N ARG A 44 -5.31 19.87 -11.32
CA ARG A 44 -6.66 20.41 -11.10
C ARG A 44 -7.01 21.60 -11.99
N GLY A 45 -6.03 22.46 -12.27
CA GLY A 45 -6.21 23.62 -13.16
C GLY A 45 -6.56 23.26 -14.61
N HIS A 46 -6.30 22.01 -15.01
CA HIS A 46 -6.49 21.50 -16.37
C HIS A 46 -7.78 20.70 -16.55
N PHE A 47 -8.52 20.38 -15.47
CA PHE A 47 -9.79 19.66 -15.53
C PHE A 47 -10.93 20.56 -16.01
N LYS A 48 -10.84 20.99 -17.27
CA LYS A 48 -11.78 21.85 -17.98
C LYS A 48 -12.31 21.11 -19.20
N GLU A 49 -13.37 21.64 -19.81
CA GLU A 49 -13.94 21.13 -21.06
C GLU A 49 -14.21 19.61 -21.00
N ALA A 50 -13.52 18.81 -21.81
CA ALA A 50 -13.64 17.35 -21.86
C ALA A 50 -13.35 16.66 -20.52
N PHE A 51 -12.56 17.28 -19.64
CA PHE A 51 -12.17 16.73 -18.34
C PHE A 51 -12.91 17.38 -17.16
N LYS A 52 -13.99 18.13 -17.42
CA LYS A 52 -14.74 18.86 -16.39
C LYS A 52 -15.30 17.93 -15.30
N GLU A 53 -15.58 16.68 -15.62
CA GLU A 53 -16.03 15.67 -14.64
C GLU A 53 -15.01 15.43 -13.51
N PHE A 54 -13.71 15.63 -13.78
CA PHE A 54 -12.65 15.46 -12.78
C PHE A 54 -12.46 16.67 -11.87
N ALA A 55 -12.99 17.84 -12.22
CA ALA A 55 -12.77 19.06 -11.45
C ALA A 55 -13.22 18.92 -9.99
N ALA A 56 -14.38 18.30 -9.76
CA ALA A 56 -14.97 18.09 -8.43
C ALA A 56 -14.71 16.71 -7.82
N ALA A 57 -14.20 15.75 -8.60
CA ALA A 57 -13.96 14.39 -8.13
C ALA A 57 -12.76 14.32 -7.17
N SER A 58 -12.81 13.47 -6.14
CA SER A 58 -11.62 13.24 -5.30
C SER A 58 -10.51 12.57 -6.10
N SER A 59 -9.24 12.76 -5.70
CA SER A 59 -8.10 12.15 -6.41
C SER A 59 -8.21 10.63 -6.47
N GLY A 60 -8.72 10.00 -5.39
CA GLY A 60 -9.03 8.57 -5.39
C GLY A 60 -10.13 8.17 -6.37
N ALA A 61 -11.17 8.98 -6.55
CA ALA A 61 -12.22 8.71 -7.54
C ALA A 61 -11.70 8.81 -8.98
N ILE A 62 -10.88 9.84 -9.26
CA ILE A 62 -10.22 10.00 -10.57
C ILE A 62 -9.34 8.79 -10.86
N LEU A 63 -8.45 8.43 -9.94
CA LEU A 63 -7.57 7.28 -10.10
C LEU A 63 -8.34 5.96 -10.22
N SER A 64 -9.41 5.77 -9.44
CA SER A 64 -10.24 4.57 -9.54
C SER A 64 -10.88 4.45 -10.92
N LYS A 65 -11.37 5.57 -11.48
CA LYS A 65 -11.93 5.59 -12.84
C LYS A 65 -10.86 5.21 -13.87
N LEU A 66 -9.74 5.93 -13.89
CA LEU A 66 -8.63 5.69 -14.84
C LEU A 66 -8.09 4.25 -14.73
N LEU A 67 -7.88 3.74 -13.52
CA LEU A 67 -7.39 2.38 -13.32
C LEU A 67 -8.39 1.30 -13.75
N ARG A 68 -9.69 1.57 -13.75
CA ARG A 68 -10.72 0.58 -14.14
C ARG A 68 -11.06 0.65 -15.63
N GLU A 69 -10.99 1.85 -16.21
CA GLU A 69 -11.41 2.10 -17.58
C GLU A 69 -10.22 2.02 -18.56
N ASP A 70 -9.04 2.51 -18.15
CA ASP A 70 -7.91 2.72 -19.06
C ASP A 70 -6.72 1.77 -18.80
N LEU A 71 -6.57 1.24 -17.58
CA LEU A 71 -5.50 0.28 -17.28
C LEU A 71 -5.89 -1.13 -17.73
N ILE A 72 -5.50 -1.47 -18.95
CA ILE A 72 -5.75 -2.79 -19.54
C ILE A 72 -4.63 -3.75 -19.13
N LEU A 73 -5.00 -4.81 -18.40
CA LEU A 73 -4.10 -5.92 -18.08
C LEU A 73 -3.68 -6.67 -19.35
N HIS A 74 -2.41 -7.08 -19.41
CA HIS A 74 -1.94 -8.00 -20.45
C HIS A 74 -2.80 -9.28 -20.47
N PRO A 75 -3.21 -9.81 -21.64
CA PRO A 75 -4.12 -10.96 -21.72
C PRO A 75 -3.68 -12.18 -20.94
N ASP A 76 -2.38 -12.48 -20.93
CA ASP A 76 -1.85 -13.63 -20.18
C ASP A 76 -2.00 -13.47 -18.67
N ILE A 77 -1.81 -12.26 -18.15
CA ILE A 77 -1.97 -11.97 -16.72
C ILE A 77 -3.46 -12.03 -16.35
N ARG A 78 -4.32 -11.48 -17.20
CA ARG A 78 -5.79 -11.60 -17.06
C ARG A 78 -6.21 -13.07 -17.00
N LYS A 79 -5.70 -13.91 -17.91
CA LYS A 79 -5.99 -15.35 -17.93
C LYS A 79 -5.59 -16.04 -16.62
N ARG A 80 -4.43 -15.70 -16.05
CA ARG A 80 -3.99 -16.26 -14.75
C ARG A 80 -4.92 -15.85 -13.60
N VAL A 81 -5.33 -14.58 -13.56
CA VAL A 81 -6.31 -14.08 -12.57
C VAL A 81 -7.64 -14.82 -12.72
N ASP A 82 -8.17 -14.90 -13.94
CA ASP A 82 -9.48 -15.52 -14.21
C ASP A 82 -9.46 -17.02 -13.92
N GLN A 83 -8.36 -17.71 -14.26
CA GLN A 83 -8.18 -19.12 -13.94
C GLN A 83 -8.16 -19.36 -12.43
N PHE A 84 -7.33 -18.61 -11.69
CA PHE A 84 -7.23 -18.77 -10.24
C PHE A 84 -8.57 -18.47 -9.55
N ARG A 85 -9.23 -17.38 -9.96
CA ARG A 85 -10.57 -17.00 -9.45
C ARG A 85 -11.59 -18.12 -9.72
N GLY A 86 -11.64 -18.62 -10.96
CA GLY A 86 -12.56 -19.67 -11.36
C GLY A 86 -12.36 -20.99 -10.62
N THR A 87 -11.13 -21.31 -10.21
CA THR A 87 -10.82 -22.55 -9.49
C THR A 87 -10.91 -22.41 -7.97
N CYS A 88 -10.52 -21.26 -7.42
CA CYS A 88 -10.30 -21.10 -5.99
C CYS A 88 -11.38 -20.27 -5.29
N PHE A 89 -12.00 -19.28 -5.95
CA PHE A 89 -13.00 -18.39 -5.32
C PHE A 89 -14.40 -19.04 -5.35
N THR A 90 -14.54 -20.16 -4.63
CA THR A 90 -15.77 -20.99 -4.60
C THR A 90 -16.89 -20.43 -3.74
N LYS A 91 -16.58 -19.44 -2.90
CA LYS A 91 -17.50 -18.78 -1.96
C LYS A 91 -17.17 -17.29 -1.92
N LYS A 92 -17.94 -16.52 -1.15
CA LYS A 92 -17.58 -15.14 -0.83
C LYS A 92 -16.18 -15.07 -0.22
N THR A 93 -15.38 -14.12 -0.69
CA THR A 93 -13.98 -14.01 -0.29
C THR A 93 -13.72 -12.74 0.53
N VAL A 94 -12.85 -12.88 1.53
CA VAL A 94 -12.16 -11.76 2.15
C VAL A 94 -10.72 -11.75 1.69
N GLY A 95 -10.35 -10.71 0.97
CA GLY A 95 -8.98 -10.39 0.60
C GLY A 95 -8.25 -9.77 1.78
N VAL A 96 -7.13 -10.38 2.17
CA VAL A 96 -6.27 -9.92 3.25
C VAL A 96 -4.90 -9.65 2.68
N HIS A 97 -4.40 -8.42 2.85
CA HIS A 97 -3.04 -8.09 2.46
C HIS A 97 -2.18 -7.73 3.66
N VAL A 98 -1.04 -8.40 3.77
CA VAL A 98 -0.03 -8.17 4.80
C VAL A 98 1.32 -7.98 4.15
N ARG A 99 1.79 -6.73 4.06
CA ARG A 99 3.20 -6.43 3.80
C ARG A 99 3.98 -6.56 5.11
N TYR A 100 5.08 -7.30 5.11
CA TYR A 100 5.86 -7.53 6.33
C TYR A 100 7.38 -7.63 6.13
N THR A 101 7.89 -7.66 4.89
CA THR A 101 9.35 -7.78 4.65
C THR A 101 10.12 -6.51 5.02
N ASP A 102 9.70 -5.36 4.50
CA ASP A 102 10.33 -4.03 4.66
C ASP A 102 9.43 -3.03 5.40
N TYR A 103 8.12 -3.24 5.31
CA TYR A 103 7.10 -2.47 6.00
C TYR A 103 6.30 -3.42 6.89
N ARG A 104 6.26 -3.18 8.20
CA ARG A 104 5.42 -3.97 9.11
C ARG A 104 4.01 -3.40 9.14
N SER A 105 3.14 -3.96 8.30
CA SER A 105 1.69 -3.71 8.39
C SER A 105 1.20 -3.94 9.82
N ARG A 106 0.07 -3.31 10.17
CA ARG A 106 -0.53 -3.45 11.51
C ARG A 106 -1.17 -4.82 11.72
N LEU A 107 -0.37 -5.89 11.72
CA LEU A 107 -0.78 -7.29 11.72
C LEU A 107 -1.85 -7.59 12.77
N TRP A 108 -1.64 -7.16 14.02
CA TRP A 108 -2.62 -7.34 15.09
C TRP A 108 -3.98 -6.70 14.80
N THR A 109 -3.99 -5.54 14.13
CA THR A 109 -5.23 -4.86 13.77
C THR A 109 -5.93 -5.56 12.61
N ILE A 110 -5.16 -6.05 11.62
CA ILE A 110 -5.63 -6.88 10.51
C ILE A 110 -6.29 -8.15 11.08
N LEU A 111 -5.57 -8.91 11.91
CA LEU A 111 -6.08 -10.14 12.52
C LEU A 111 -7.33 -9.89 13.37
N LYS A 112 -7.37 -8.80 14.15
CA LYS A 112 -8.57 -8.45 14.94
C LYS A 112 -9.77 -8.19 14.04
N LYS A 113 -9.58 -7.46 12.93
CA LYS A 113 -10.66 -7.15 11.99
C LYS A 113 -11.12 -8.37 11.22
N LEU A 114 -10.20 -9.17 10.71
CA LEU A 114 -10.47 -10.43 10.05
C LEU A 114 -11.29 -11.36 10.97
N ASN A 115 -10.83 -11.59 12.20
CA ASN A 115 -11.57 -12.43 13.15
C ASN A 115 -12.96 -11.89 13.51
N THR A 116 -13.13 -10.57 13.53
CA THR A 116 -14.46 -9.97 13.73
C THR A 116 -15.38 -10.25 12.54
N LEU A 117 -14.84 -10.18 11.32
CA LEU A 117 -15.58 -10.47 10.10
C LEU A 117 -15.94 -11.95 9.99
N LEU A 118 -15.00 -12.86 10.24
CA LEU A 118 -15.24 -14.30 10.22
C LEU A 118 -16.27 -14.75 11.28
N LYS A 119 -16.37 -14.05 12.42
CA LYS A 119 -17.46 -14.29 13.39
C LYS A 119 -18.83 -13.91 12.85
N ARG A 120 -18.91 -12.90 11.98
CA ARG A 120 -20.16 -12.44 11.36
C ARG A 120 -20.53 -13.30 10.16
N GLU A 121 -19.54 -13.70 9.37
CA GLU A 121 -19.68 -14.47 8.14
C GLU A 121 -18.69 -15.65 8.17
N PRO A 122 -19.04 -16.76 8.85
CA PRO A 122 -18.12 -17.88 9.10
C PRO A 122 -17.74 -18.66 7.84
N ASP A 123 -18.52 -18.54 6.76
CA ASP A 123 -18.28 -19.23 5.49
C ASP A 123 -17.35 -18.45 4.54
N LEU A 124 -16.81 -17.31 4.96
CA LEU A 124 -15.90 -16.53 4.14
C LEU A 124 -14.60 -17.28 3.87
N LEU A 125 -14.24 -17.33 2.59
CA LEU A 125 -12.96 -17.84 2.14
C LEU A 125 -11.90 -16.73 2.25
N ILE A 126 -10.75 -17.03 2.83
CA ILE A 126 -9.68 -16.05 2.98
C ILE A 126 -8.74 -16.14 1.79
N PHE A 127 -8.60 -15.07 1.03
CA PHE A 127 -7.51 -14.89 0.07
C PHE A 127 -6.41 -14.06 0.71
N LEU A 128 -5.23 -14.65 0.90
CA LEU A 128 -4.07 -13.98 1.48
C LEU A 128 -3.09 -13.56 0.39
N SER A 129 -2.75 -12.27 0.37
CA SER A 129 -1.61 -11.73 -0.36
C SER A 129 -0.56 -11.21 0.63
N THR A 130 0.66 -11.72 0.54
CA THR A 130 1.75 -11.39 1.47
C THR A 130 3.10 -11.53 0.78
N ASP A 131 4.04 -10.65 1.11
CA ASP A 131 5.43 -10.74 0.67
C ASP A 131 6.30 -11.58 1.62
N ASN A 132 5.70 -12.15 2.66
CA ASN A 132 6.42 -12.80 3.75
C ASN A 132 5.95 -14.24 4.00
N LEU A 133 6.89 -15.19 3.91
CA LEU A 133 6.65 -16.62 4.10
C LEU A 133 6.21 -16.96 5.53
N GLN A 134 6.71 -16.26 6.55
CA GLN A 134 6.32 -16.51 7.93
C GLN A 134 4.86 -16.11 8.17
N ILE A 135 4.41 -15.01 7.55
CA ILE A 135 3.00 -14.61 7.56
C ILE A 135 2.15 -15.65 6.84
N LYS A 136 2.57 -16.12 5.66
CA LYS A 136 1.87 -17.19 4.94
C LYS A 136 1.66 -18.42 5.82
N ASN A 137 2.76 -18.95 6.38
CA ASN A 137 2.73 -20.14 7.24
C ASN A 137 1.85 -19.92 8.49
N MET A 138 1.90 -18.72 9.08
CA MET A 138 1.05 -18.37 10.22
C MET A 138 -0.44 -18.40 9.85
N PHE A 139 -0.82 -17.88 8.68
CA PHE A 139 -2.21 -17.91 8.22
C PHE A 139 -2.69 -19.33 7.93
N GLU A 140 -1.89 -20.14 7.23
CA GLU A 140 -2.20 -21.55 6.96
C GLU A 140 -2.42 -22.36 8.26
N ALA A 141 -1.60 -22.09 9.28
CA ALA A 141 -1.75 -22.75 10.58
C ALA A 141 -2.94 -22.24 11.40
N SER A 142 -3.35 -20.98 11.22
CA SER A 142 -4.35 -20.32 12.06
C SER A 142 -5.77 -20.38 11.49
N TYR A 143 -5.91 -20.50 10.16
CA TYR A 143 -7.19 -20.41 9.48
C TYR A 143 -7.33 -21.57 8.48
N PRO A 144 -8.34 -22.44 8.63
CA PRO A 144 -8.56 -23.53 7.70
C PRO A 144 -8.99 -23.00 6.33
N GLY A 145 -8.39 -23.52 5.25
CA GLY A 145 -8.80 -23.22 3.89
C GLY A 145 -8.40 -21.83 3.37
N VAL A 146 -7.40 -21.17 3.95
CA VAL A 146 -6.79 -19.97 3.34
C VAL A 146 -6.25 -20.33 1.96
N ILE A 147 -6.58 -19.51 0.96
CA ILE A 147 -6.04 -19.60 -0.38
C ILE A 147 -5.04 -18.47 -0.63
N PHE A 148 -4.02 -18.77 -1.42
CA PHE A 148 -2.97 -17.85 -1.86
C PHE A 148 -2.47 -18.32 -3.23
N THR A 149 -1.91 -17.43 -4.02
CA THR A 149 -1.26 -17.83 -5.27
C THR A 149 0.14 -18.39 -4.99
N PRO A 150 0.67 -19.27 -5.84
CA PRO A 150 2.09 -19.60 -5.81
C PRO A 150 2.92 -18.32 -5.92
N HIS A 151 3.93 -18.20 -5.06
CA HIS A 151 4.85 -17.07 -5.05
C HIS A 151 6.25 -17.58 -4.74
N TRP A 152 7.25 -16.96 -5.38
CA TRP A 152 8.61 -17.07 -4.90
C TRP A 152 8.78 -16.25 -3.60
N TYR A 153 9.25 -16.91 -2.54
CA TYR A 153 9.63 -16.25 -1.29
C TYR A 153 11.14 -16.33 -1.12
N SER A 154 11.73 -15.21 -0.68
CA SER A 154 13.15 -15.23 -0.33
C SER A 154 13.41 -16.16 0.85
N SER A 155 14.48 -16.95 0.75
CA SER A 155 15.03 -17.70 1.88
C SER A 155 15.69 -16.79 2.94
N THR A 156 15.95 -15.52 2.60
CA THR A 156 16.55 -14.54 3.52
C THR A 156 15.44 -13.71 4.20
N PRO A 157 15.26 -13.82 5.52
CA PRO A 157 14.21 -13.08 6.23
C PRO A 157 14.40 -11.56 6.14
N GLY A 158 13.30 -10.83 5.94
CA GLY A 158 13.27 -9.37 6.04
C GLY A 158 13.79 -8.59 4.84
N LEU A 159 14.19 -9.25 3.75
CA LEU A 159 14.46 -8.57 2.48
C LEU A 159 13.17 -8.45 1.67
N ALA A 160 12.92 -7.25 1.15
CA ALA A 160 11.83 -7.02 0.21
C ALA A 160 11.99 -7.90 -1.03
N ILE A 161 10.92 -8.57 -1.46
CA ILE A 161 10.95 -9.45 -2.64
C ILE A 161 11.44 -8.70 -3.88
N HIS A 162 11.00 -7.44 -4.05
CA HIS A 162 11.37 -6.59 -5.19
C HIS A 162 12.81 -6.05 -5.15
N GLU A 163 13.51 -6.15 -4.02
CA GLU A 163 14.92 -5.75 -3.90
C GLU A 163 15.86 -6.97 -3.87
N ASN A 164 15.30 -8.18 -3.93
CA ASN A 164 16.09 -9.39 -3.77
C ASN A 164 16.78 -9.79 -5.07
N ARG A 165 18.10 -9.58 -5.12
CA ARG A 165 18.95 -9.98 -6.26
C ARG A 165 19.02 -11.49 -6.49
N ASN A 166 18.60 -12.30 -5.52
CA ASN A 166 18.55 -13.75 -5.63
C ASN A 166 17.20 -14.24 -6.18
N CYS A 167 16.27 -13.33 -6.53
CA CYS A 167 15.06 -13.70 -7.24
C CYS A 167 15.46 -14.32 -8.59
N PRO A 168 15.10 -15.59 -8.85
CA PRO A 168 15.53 -16.30 -10.05
C PRO A 168 14.90 -15.72 -11.32
N ASP A 169 13.66 -15.22 -11.22
CA ASP A 169 12.93 -14.57 -12.29
C ASP A 169 12.18 -13.33 -11.76
N PRO A 170 12.81 -12.14 -11.81
CA PRO A 170 12.20 -10.90 -11.34
C PRO A 170 10.97 -10.48 -12.14
N ILE A 171 10.88 -10.87 -13.42
CA ILE A 171 9.73 -10.52 -14.27
C ILE A 171 8.54 -11.35 -13.84
N GLU A 172 8.71 -12.66 -13.70
CA GLU A 172 7.66 -13.56 -13.22
C GLU A 172 7.21 -13.17 -11.80
N SER A 173 8.14 -12.81 -10.90
CA SER A 173 7.77 -12.32 -9.56
C SER A 173 6.93 -11.03 -9.61
N GLY A 174 7.22 -10.13 -10.56
CA GLY A 174 6.39 -8.96 -10.81
C GLY A 174 4.99 -9.32 -11.35
N ILE A 175 4.91 -10.34 -12.21
CA ILE A 175 3.64 -10.88 -12.72
C ILE A 175 2.84 -11.53 -11.58
N GLU A 176 3.46 -12.34 -10.72
CA GLU A 176 2.84 -12.95 -9.54
C GLU A 176 2.23 -11.88 -8.62
N ALA A 177 2.99 -10.82 -8.31
CA ALA A 177 2.51 -9.69 -7.51
C ALA A 177 1.33 -8.98 -8.19
N LEU A 178 1.36 -8.82 -9.51
CA LEU A 178 0.26 -8.20 -10.25
C LEU A 178 -0.98 -9.10 -10.25
N VAL A 179 -0.83 -10.42 -10.39
CA VAL A 179 -1.93 -11.39 -10.27
C VAL A 179 -2.57 -11.28 -8.88
N ASP A 180 -1.76 -11.26 -7.82
CA ASP A 180 -2.22 -11.09 -6.44
C ASP A 180 -2.98 -9.78 -6.24
N LEU A 181 -2.49 -8.67 -6.82
CA LEU A 181 -3.11 -7.37 -6.72
C LEU A 181 -4.54 -7.38 -7.28
N TYR A 182 -4.71 -7.99 -8.45
CA TYR A 182 -6.02 -8.09 -9.09
C TYR A 182 -6.94 -9.10 -8.40
N LEU A 183 -6.43 -10.25 -7.95
CA LEU A 183 -7.21 -11.20 -7.16
C LEU A 183 -7.68 -10.58 -5.83
N LEU A 184 -6.83 -9.79 -5.19
CA LEU A 184 -7.18 -9.03 -4.00
C LEU A 184 -8.33 -8.06 -4.32
N ALA A 185 -8.23 -7.30 -5.41
CA ALA A 185 -9.28 -6.37 -5.84
C ALA A 185 -10.62 -7.06 -6.21
N GLU A 186 -10.59 -8.32 -6.63
CA GLU A 186 -11.77 -9.14 -6.97
C GLU A 186 -12.50 -9.73 -5.74
N CYS A 187 -11.98 -9.55 -4.52
CA CYS A 187 -12.61 -10.07 -3.31
C CYS A 187 -13.85 -9.27 -2.88
N ASP A 188 -14.81 -9.93 -2.22
CA ASP A 188 -16.05 -9.29 -1.72
C ASP A 188 -15.81 -8.36 -0.53
N TYR A 189 -14.79 -8.67 0.27
CA TYR A 189 -14.31 -7.89 1.41
C TYR A 189 -12.81 -7.67 1.31
N LEU A 190 -12.34 -6.56 1.90
CA LEU A 190 -10.91 -6.27 2.03
C LEU A 190 -10.54 -5.99 3.48
N VAL A 191 -9.47 -6.60 3.97
CA VAL A 191 -8.79 -6.20 5.22
C VAL A 191 -7.34 -5.86 4.87
N ILE A 192 -7.05 -4.57 4.78
CA ILE A 192 -5.84 -4.06 4.13
C ILE A 192 -5.25 -2.87 4.89
N ASP A 193 -4.01 -2.52 4.58
CA ASP A 193 -3.32 -1.33 5.10
C ASP A 193 -2.88 -0.43 3.93
N THR A 194 -3.62 0.64 3.63
CA THR A 194 -3.34 1.49 2.45
C THR A 194 -2.13 2.39 2.61
N SER A 195 -1.37 2.26 3.71
CA SER A 195 0.00 2.76 3.74
C SER A 195 0.91 2.01 2.77
N SER A 196 0.55 0.77 2.40
CA SER A 196 1.13 0.06 1.27
C SER A 196 0.49 0.53 -0.03
N SER A 197 1.31 0.96 -0.99
CA SER A 197 0.86 1.28 -2.35
C SER A 197 0.12 0.11 -3.00
N PHE A 198 0.55 -1.13 -2.73
CA PHE A 198 -0.12 -2.34 -3.20
C PHE A 198 -1.58 -2.41 -2.74
N SER A 199 -1.83 -2.25 -1.43
CA SER A 199 -3.18 -2.20 -0.88
C SER A 199 -3.98 -0.98 -1.35
N TYR A 200 -3.31 0.17 -1.52
CA TYR A 200 -3.96 1.36 -2.04
C TYR A 200 -4.47 1.14 -3.47
N VAL A 201 -3.66 0.58 -4.36
CA VAL A 201 -4.07 0.27 -5.74
C VAL A 201 -5.17 -0.81 -5.75
N ALA A 202 -5.08 -1.85 -4.91
CA ALA A 202 -6.15 -2.84 -4.79
C ALA A 202 -7.49 -2.21 -4.40
N LYS A 203 -7.47 -1.25 -3.46
CA LYS A 203 -8.65 -0.48 -3.03
C LYS A 203 -9.21 0.41 -4.16
N LEU A 204 -8.36 0.95 -5.02
CA LEU A 204 -8.82 1.73 -6.18
C LEU A 204 -9.43 0.82 -7.25
N LEU A 205 -8.89 -0.39 -7.44
CA LEU A 205 -9.36 -1.35 -8.42
C LEU A 205 -10.64 -2.08 -8.00
N THR A 206 -10.85 -2.30 -6.70
CA THR A 206 -11.94 -3.17 -6.23
C THR A 206 -13.33 -2.64 -6.57
N LYS A 207 -14.25 -3.56 -6.88
CA LYS A 207 -15.68 -3.27 -7.00
C LYS A 207 -16.45 -3.53 -5.68
N ALA A 208 -15.76 -3.97 -4.63
CA ALA A 208 -16.36 -4.15 -3.32
C ALA A 208 -16.97 -2.83 -2.81
N PRO A 209 -18.16 -2.85 -2.18
CA PRO A 209 -18.72 -1.67 -1.53
C PRO A 209 -17.80 -1.12 -0.44
N ASP A 210 -17.77 0.19 -0.23
CA ASP A 210 -16.93 0.81 0.83
C ASP A 210 -17.16 0.21 2.23
N ALA A 211 -18.40 -0.22 2.52
CA ALA A 211 -18.76 -0.89 3.77
C ALA A 211 -18.03 -2.23 4.00
N ASN A 212 -17.49 -2.83 2.94
CA ASN A 212 -16.76 -4.09 2.94
C ASN A 212 -15.24 -3.89 2.95
N ILE A 213 -14.76 -2.65 2.94
CA ILE A 213 -13.33 -2.31 2.90
C ILE A 213 -12.87 -1.87 4.29
N PHE A 214 -12.12 -2.73 4.97
CA PHE A 214 -11.53 -2.50 6.29
C PHE A 214 -10.07 -2.07 6.17
N ASP A 215 -9.88 -0.77 5.96
CA ASP A 215 -8.57 -0.14 5.90
C ASP A 215 -8.02 0.15 7.31
N VAL A 216 -6.99 -0.58 7.73
CA VAL A 216 -6.36 -0.43 9.04
C VAL A 216 -5.26 0.63 9.07
N GLY A 217 -4.86 1.16 7.91
CA GLY A 217 -3.80 2.16 7.77
C GLY A 217 -4.25 3.56 8.20
N GLN A 218 -5.52 3.88 7.94
CA GLN A 218 -6.18 5.12 8.34
C GLN A 218 -6.11 5.29 9.87
N ARG A 219 -5.19 6.13 10.36
CA ARG A 219 -5.32 6.66 11.73
C ARG A 219 -6.61 7.48 11.74
N LYS A 220 -7.60 7.10 12.56
CA LYS A 220 -8.63 8.08 12.96
C LYS A 220 -7.88 9.25 13.58
N LYS A 221 -7.92 10.43 12.94
CA LYS A 221 -7.46 11.66 13.60
C LYS A 221 -8.25 11.72 14.92
N PRO A 222 -7.60 11.85 16.09
CA PRO A 222 -8.34 12.01 17.33
C PRO A 222 -9.29 13.19 17.17
N SER A 223 -10.50 13.10 17.73
CA SER A 223 -11.47 14.18 17.59
C SER A 223 -10.82 15.50 18.03
N PRO A 224 -11.14 16.65 17.41
CA PRO A 224 -10.58 17.95 17.79
C PRO A 224 -10.71 18.23 19.30
N TYR A 225 -11.77 17.69 19.92
CA TYR A 225 -11.99 17.70 21.36
C TYR A 225 -10.92 16.92 22.15
N MET A 226 -10.62 15.67 21.76
CA MET A 226 -9.58 14.85 22.39
C MET A 226 -8.20 15.47 22.24
N GLN A 227 -7.90 16.08 21.09
CA GLN A 227 -6.66 16.82 20.87
C GLN A 227 -6.53 17.97 21.87
N ARG A 228 -7.56 18.81 22.00
CA ARG A 228 -7.59 19.90 22.99
C ARG A 228 -7.43 19.40 24.42
N LEU A 229 -8.11 18.31 24.78
CA LEU A 229 -8.01 17.74 26.13
C LEU A 229 -6.59 17.26 26.44
N THR A 230 -5.93 16.59 25.49
CA THR A 230 -4.54 16.14 25.65
C THR A 230 -3.56 17.29 25.73
N THR A 231 -3.73 18.35 24.92
CA THR A 231 -2.91 19.56 24.99
C THR A 231 -3.09 20.28 26.32
N LEU A 232 -4.33 20.40 26.82
CA LEU A 232 -4.63 21.00 28.12
C LEU A 232 -4.06 20.19 29.29
N LEU A 233 -4.10 18.86 29.22
CA LEU A 233 -3.48 17.97 30.20
C LEU A 233 -1.95 18.10 30.20
N MET A 234 -1.32 18.16 29.02
CA MET A 234 0.13 18.35 28.91
C MET A 234 0.58 19.73 29.40
N LEU A 235 -0.23 20.78 29.19
CA LEU A 235 0.00 22.12 29.73
C LEU A 235 -0.17 22.15 31.25
N LYS A 236 -1.24 21.53 31.78
CA LYS A 236 -1.48 21.47 33.24
C LYS A 236 -0.43 20.68 34.01
N LEU A 237 0.11 19.63 33.40
CA LEU A 237 1.09 18.75 34.05
C LEU A 237 2.55 19.18 33.83
N GLY A 238 2.81 20.29 33.12
CA GLY A 238 4.17 20.82 32.93
C GLY A 238 5.14 19.89 32.18
N LEU A 239 4.63 18.91 31.43
CA LEU A 239 5.40 17.79 30.87
C LEU A 239 6.26 18.13 29.64
N TYR A 240 6.22 19.37 29.15
CA TYR A 240 7.02 19.79 28.00
C TYR A 240 8.54 19.73 28.25
N SER A 241 9.01 19.78 29.51
CA SER A 241 10.44 19.81 29.83
C SER A 241 11.07 18.45 30.17
N TRP A 242 10.26 17.43 30.51
CA TRP A 242 10.78 16.14 30.98
C TRP A 242 11.17 15.20 29.82
N GLY A 243 10.39 15.19 28.74
CA GLY A 243 10.65 14.33 27.57
C GLY A 243 11.99 14.61 26.86
N LEU A 244 12.37 15.89 26.75
CA LEU A 244 13.64 16.30 26.14
C LEU A 244 14.88 15.96 26.98
N ARG A 245 14.75 15.90 28.32
CA ARG A 245 15.86 15.56 29.24
C ARG A 245 16.10 14.06 29.37
N VAL A 246 15.10 13.21 29.16
CA VAL A 246 15.26 11.75 29.20
C VAL A 246 15.79 11.22 27.87
N LEU A 247 15.35 11.78 26.74
CA LEU A 247 15.82 11.36 25.39
C LEU A 247 17.30 11.65 25.14
N SER A 248 17.88 12.71 25.72
CA SER A 248 19.31 13.02 25.57
C SER A 248 20.25 12.09 26.37
N ARG A 249 19.72 11.32 27.34
CA ARG A 249 20.49 10.33 28.11
C ARG A 249 20.54 8.94 27.45
N PHE A 250 19.60 8.64 26.55
CA PHE A 250 19.53 7.33 25.87
C PHE A 250 20.07 7.33 24.44
N VAL A 251 20.31 8.49 23.84
CA VAL A 251 20.99 8.59 22.53
C VAL A 251 22.47 8.90 22.75
N ARG A 252 23.24 7.87 23.11
CA ARG A 252 24.71 7.90 23.03
C ARG A 252 25.08 7.79 21.55
N ILE A 253 25.26 8.94 20.90
CA ILE A 253 25.78 9.00 19.53
C ILE A 253 27.25 8.53 19.58
N GLN A 254 27.52 7.28 19.24
CA GLN A 254 28.85 6.86 18.83
C GLN A 254 29.12 7.51 17.46
N ARG A 255 29.83 8.64 17.49
CA ARG A 255 30.62 9.10 16.36
C ARG A 255 31.85 8.21 16.27
N SER A 256 31.95 7.44 15.20
CA SER A 256 33.24 6.96 14.71
C SER A 256 33.35 7.41 13.25
N PHE A 257 33.90 8.61 13.09
CA PHE A 257 34.78 8.90 11.97
C PHE A 257 36.19 8.51 12.42
N ASN A 258 36.89 7.72 11.62
CA ASN A 258 38.22 8.08 11.15
C ASN A 258 38.74 7.05 10.14
N VAL A 259 39.27 7.60 9.04
CA VAL A 259 40.41 7.16 8.21
C VAL A 259 40.39 5.72 7.69
#